data_AF-A0A4Q6ANG2-F1
#
_entry.id   AF-A0A4Q6ANG2-F1
#
_cell.length_a   1.000
_cell.length_b   1.000
_cell.length_c   1.000
_cell.angle_alpha   90.00
_cell.angle_beta   90.00
_cell.angle_gamma   90.00
#
_symmetry.space_group_name_H-M   'P 1'
#
loop_
_entity.id
_entity.type
_entity.pdbx_description
1 polymer ?
#
loop_
_entity_poly.entity_id
_entity_poly.type
_entity_poly.pdbx_seq_one_letter_code
_entity_poly.pdbx_strand_id
1 'polypeptide(L)'
;MSMLLGKGALKDLNPVTTAGSMQVKVNFARTVEGNKDLSDDAIREQLYTRAGGIRYGTARLIDYPAQYDDIIYRFADFNAGMYSSRNAAFQSQLADLSGQKLDLDGDLLSYDKNAEAIDFETQSLKAMLAFGATNDISSWTVHRNSRREKDENFEETASWKEVRAAWEKKTGKKPAYAIMPDVKLNSPKLMKTRSTSWFANSVKTHYQACRSRN
;
A
#
# COMPACT_ATOMS: atom_id res chain seq x y z
N MET A 1 9.89 -42.99 13.44
CA MET A 1 10.30 -41.62 13.82
C MET A 1 9.05 -40.75 13.82
N SER A 2 8.42 -40.54 14.97
CA SER A 2 7.20 -39.73 15.09
C SER A 2 7.59 -38.24 15.08
N MET A 3 7.18 -37.49 14.05
CA MET A 3 7.30 -36.03 14.08
C MET A 3 6.15 -35.48 14.92
N LEU A 4 6.45 -35.11 16.17
CA LEU A 4 5.64 -34.18 16.95
C LEU A 4 5.71 -32.81 16.26
N LEU A 5 4.73 -32.52 15.42
CA LEU A 5 4.46 -31.16 14.94
C LEU A 5 4.03 -30.33 16.16
N GLY A 6 4.93 -29.48 16.65
CA GLY A 6 4.62 -28.55 17.72
C GLY A 6 3.47 -27.62 17.32
N LYS A 7 2.56 -27.32 18.26
CA LYS A 7 1.40 -26.43 18.06
C LYS A 7 1.75 -25.05 17.46
N GLY A 8 3.01 -24.62 17.49
CA GLY A 8 3.49 -23.40 16.83
C GLY A 8 3.67 -23.52 15.31
N ALA A 9 4.10 -24.67 14.80
CA ALA A 9 4.46 -24.84 13.38
C ALA A 9 3.25 -24.82 12.43
N LEU A 10 2.04 -25.10 12.94
CA LEU A 10 0.79 -25.04 12.17
C LEU A 10 0.18 -23.64 12.14
N LYS A 11 0.51 -22.75 13.10
CA LYS A 11 -0.01 -21.37 13.14
C LYS A 11 0.62 -20.49 12.06
N ASP A 12 1.90 -20.72 11.74
CA ASP A 12 2.65 -20.04 10.67
C ASP A 12 2.22 -20.43 9.25
N LEU A 13 1.26 -21.34 9.13
CA LEU A 13 0.69 -21.84 7.89
C LEU A 13 -0.73 -21.34 7.63
N ASN A 14 -1.29 -20.43 8.45
CA ASN A 14 -2.62 -19.90 8.17
C ASN A 14 -2.58 -19.03 6.91
N PRO A 15 -3.16 -19.47 5.77
CA PRO A 15 -3.12 -18.70 4.53
C PRO A 15 -4.03 -17.46 4.60
N VAL A 16 -4.90 -17.39 5.61
CA VAL A 16 -5.84 -16.29 5.82
C VAL A 16 -5.20 -15.23 6.71
N THR A 17 -4.68 -14.19 6.05
CA THR A 17 -3.98 -13.08 6.68
C THR A 17 -4.89 -11.91 7.05
N THR A 18 -6.15 -11.91 6.59
CA THR A 18 -7.18 -10.89 6.88
C THR A 18 -8.33 -11.46 7.71
N ALA A 19 -9.00 -10.63 8.52
CA ALA A 19 -10.15 -11.05 9.31
C ALA A 19 -11.20 -9.94 9.45
N GLY A 20 -12.40 -10.33 9.91
CA GLY A 20 -13.47 -9.40 10.25
C GLY A 20 -14.28 -8.84 9.07
N SER A 21 -15.25 -8.00 9.40
CA SER A 21 -16.20 -7.42 8.42
C SER A 21 -15.53 -6.49 7.40
N MET A 22 -14.43 -5.83 7.78
CA MET A 22 -13.64 -4.95 6.90
C MET A 22 -12.39 -5.63 6.33
N GLN A 23 -12.22 -6.94 6.55
CA GLN A 23 -11.12 -7.74 5.96
C GLN A 23 -9.72 -7.13 6.19
N VAL A 24 -9.44 -6.70 7.43
CA VAL A 24 -8.18 -6.06 7.80
C VAL A 24 -7.10 -7.11 8.02
N LYS A 25 -5.85 -6.84 7.58
CA LYS A 25 -4.70 -7.72 7.82
C LYS A 25 -4.40 -7.81 9.32
N VAL A 26 -4.19 -9.03 9.84
CA VAL A 26 -3.87 -9.26 11.25
C VAL A 26 -2.56 -8.55 11.65
N ASN A 27 -1.55 -8.57 10.77
CA ASN A 27 -0.29 -7.86 11.01
C ASN A 27 -0.47 -6.34 11.11
N PHE A 28 -1.40 -5.74 10.35
CA PHE A 28 -1.74 -4.33 10.53
C PHE A 28 -2.46 -4.10 11.85
N ALA A 29 -3.43 -4.94 12.21
CA ALA A 29 -4.14 -4.80 13.48
C ALA A 29 -3.18 -4.89 14.69
N ARG A 30 -2.07 -5.64 14.58
CA ARG A 30 -1.00 -5.69 15.59
C ARG A 30 -0.28 -4.35 15.79
N THR A 31 -0.22 -3.48 14.79
CA THR A 31 0.44 -2.16 14.90
C THR A 31 -0.46 -1.11 15.54
N VAL A 32 -1.77 -1.36 15.65
CA VAL A 32 -2.71 -0.45 16.32
C VAL A 32 -2.43 -0.43 17.82
N GLU A 33 -2.47 0.77 18.41
CA GLU A 33 -2.19 1.00 19.83
C GLU A 33 -2.97 0.03 20.75
N GLY A 34 -2.30 -0.51 21.76
CA GLY A 34 -2.87 -1.46 22.72
C GLY A 34 -2.83 -2.93 22.29
N ASN A 35 -2.32 -3.25 21.09
CA ASN A 35 -2.28 -4.64 20.59
C ASN A 35 -0.89 -5.29 20.60
N LYS A 36 0.16 -4.57 21.00
CA LYS A 36 1.55 -5.04 20.94
C LYS A 36 1.76 -6.40 21.62
N ASP A 37 1.15 -6.57 22.79
CA ASP A 37 1.30 -7.77 23.62
C ASP A 37 0.19 -8.82 23.38
N LEU A 38 -0.74 -8.55 22.46
CA LEU A 38 -1.82 -9.47 22.14
C LEU A 38 -1.36 -10.59 21.21
N SER A 39 -1.89 -11.78 21.45
CA SER A 39 -1.74 -12.91 20.55
C SER A 39 -2.52 -12.68 19.25
N ASP A 40 -2.09 -13.36 18.19
CA ASP A 40 -2.78 -13.37 16.89
C ASP A 40 -4.26 -13.80 16.98
N ASP A 41 -4.58 -14.69 17.93
CA ASP A 41 -5.95 -15.18 18.13
C ASP A 41 -6.79 -14.09 18.82
N ALA A 42 -6.25 -13.43 19.84
CA ALA A 42 -6.93 -12.32 20.53
C ALA A 42 -7.20 -11.15 19.57
N ILE A 43 -6.26 -10.83 18.67
CA ILE A 43 -6.48 -9.82 17.63
C ILE A 43 -7.60 -10.25 16.67
N ARG A 44 -7.62 -11.53 16.25
CA ARG A 44 -8.67 -12.07 15.38
C ARG A 44 -10.05 -12.03 16.04
N GLU A 45 -10.15 -12.41 17.31
CA GLU A 45 -11.39 -12.32 18.09
C GLU A 45 -11.94 -10.89 18.07
N GLN A 46 -11.09 -9.89 18.29
CA GLN A 46 -11.51 -8.50 18.19
C GLN A 46 -11.96 -8.12 16.79
N LEU A 47 -11.21 -8.49 15.75
CA LEU A 47 -11.53 -8.22 14.34
C LEU A 47 -12.91 -8.78 13.93
N TYR A 48 -13.34 -9.90 14.50
CA TYR A 48 -14.66 -10.49 14.22
C TYR A 48 -15.84 -9.75 14.86
N THR A 49 -15.58 -8.88 15.85
CA THR A 49 -16.64 -8.05 16.42
C THR A 49 -16.95 -6.85 15.52
N ARG A 50 -18.18 -6.33 15.58
CA ARG A 50 -18.53 -5.07 14.90
C ARG A 50 -17.65 -3.90 15.36
N ALA A 51 -17.40 -3.80 16.67
CA ALA A 51 -16.58 -2.73 17.25
C ALA A 51 -15.13 -2.80 16.76
N GLY A 52 -14.53 -3.99 16.79
CA GLY A 52 -13.16 -4.19 16.28
C GLY A 52 -13.07 -3.99 14.78
N GLY A 53 -14.02 -4.50 14.00
CA GLY A 53 -14.09 -4.26 12.55
C GLY A 53 -14.06 -2.77 12.21
N ILE A 54 -14.85 -1.95 12.93
CA ILE A 54 -14.82 -0.48 12.79
C ILE A 54 -13.47 0.07 13.25
N ARG A 55 -13.02 -0.22 14.48
CA ARG A 55 -11.74 0.29 15.05
C ARG A 55 -10.55 0.08 14.10
N TYR A 56 -10.34 -1.16 13.67
CA TYR A 56 -9.20 -1.52 12.82
C TYR A 56 -9.39 -1.07 11.38
N GLY A 57 -10.62 -1.14 10.86
CA GLY A 57 -10.92 -0.72 9.50
C GLY A 57 -10.79 0.79 9.31
N THR A 58 -11.27 1.60 10.27
CA THR A 58 -11.10 3.06 10.23
C THR A 58 -9.65 3.44 10.43
N ALA A 59 -8.94 2.79 11.35
CA ALA A 59 -7.50 3.01 11.50
C ALA A 59 -6.78 2.78 10.15
N ARG A 60 -7.04 1.64 9.51
CA ARG A 60 -6.44 1.32 8.21
C ARG A 60 -6.80 2.32 7.10
N LEU A 61 -8.00 2.89 7.16
CA LEU A 61 -8.53 3.78 6.12
C LEU A 61 -8.03 5.23 6.28
N ILE A 62 -7.96 5.76 7.50
CA ILE A 62 -7.75 7.20 7.72
C ILE A 62 -6.65 7.55 8.73
N ASP A 63 -6.14 6.59 9.50
CA ASP A 63 -5.12 6.84 10.55
C ASP A 63 -3.70 6.85 9.99
N TYR A 64 -3.55 7.55 8.86
CA TYR A 64 -2.27 7.92 8.27
C TYR A 64 -2.45 9.23 7.48
N PRO A 65 -1.50 10.17 7.54
CA PRO A 65 -1.62 11.43 6.83
C PRO A 65 -1.42 11.21 5.33
N ALA A 66 -2.31 11.76 4.51
CA ALA A 66 -2.17 11.79 3.05
C ALA A 66 -3.00 12.95 2.52
N GLN A 67 -2.41 13.78 1.67
CA GLN A 67 -3.02 14.99 1.11
C GLN A 67 -3.90 14.68 -0.11
N TYR A 68 -4.75 13.65 0.01
CA TYR A 68 -5.68 13.28 -1.05
C TYR A 68 -6.82 14.29 -1.14
N ASP A 69 -7.05 14.79 -2.36
CA ASP A 69 -8.13 15.70 -2.72
C ASP A 69 -9.50 14.99 -2.84
N ASP A 70 -9.49 13.67 -3.02
CA ASP A 70 -10.68 12.83 -3.08
C ASP A 70 -10.54 11.57 -2.21
N ILE A 71 -11.61 11.23 -1.48
CA ILE A 71 -11.68 10.04 -0.61
C ILE A 71 -11.47 8.73 -1.39
N ILE A 72 -11.67 8.74 -2.72
CA ILE A 72 -11.46 7.56 -3.57
C ILE A 72 -10.05 6.98 -3.43
N TYR A 73 -9.03 7.81 -3.20
CA TYR A 73 -7.66 7.37 -3.02
C TYR A 73 -7.46 6.64 -1.68
N ARG A 74 -8.22 6.98 -0.63
CA ARG A 74 -8.25 6.18 0.61
C ARG A 74 -8.86 4.81 0.36
N PHE A 75 -9.91 4.71 -0.44
CA PHE A 75 -10.50 3.41 -0.81
C PHE A 75 -9.55 2.60 -1.69
N ALA A 76 -8.84 3.23 -2.60
CA ALA A 76 -7.81 2.59 -3.40
C ALA A 76 -6.66 2.05 -2.52
N ASP A 77 -6.12 2.87 -1.62
CA ASP A 77 -5.06 2.48 -0.68
C ASP A 77 -5.50 1.39 0.31
N PHE A 78 -6.78 1.37 0.69
CA PHE A 78 -7.32 0.30 1.53
C PHE A 78 -7.18 -1.06 0.84
N ASN A 79 -7.39 -1.11 -0.48
CA ASN A 79 -7.31 -2.32 -1.28
C ASN A 79 -5.88 -2.65 -1.76
N ALA A 80 -5.16 -1.66 -2.26
CA ALA A 80 -3.85 -1.85 -2.89
C ALA A 80 -2.66 -1.71 -1.93
N GLY A 81 -2.83 -1.07 -0.77
CA GLY A 81 -1.74 -0.84 0.18
C GLY A 81 -1.66 0.62 0.63
N MET A 82 -1.17 0.86 1.85
CA MET A 82 -1.03 2.22 2.36
C MET A 82 -0.10 3.02 1.45
N TYR A 83 -0.51 4.25 1.09
CA TYR A 83 0.17 5.14 0.14
C TYR A 83 0.27 4.65 -1.31
N SER A 84 -0.44 3.59 -1.71
CA SER A 84 -0.32 3.08 -3.07
C SER A 84 -0.75 4.10 -4.13
N SER A 85 -1.78 4.92 -3.88
CA SER A 85 -2.22 5.97 -4.81
C SER A 85 -1.17 7.08 -5.00
N ARG A 86 -0.54 7.50 -3.89
CA ARG A 86 0.60 8.44 -3.90
C ARG A 86 1.78 7.87 -4.68
N ASN A 87 2.13 6.62 -4.38
CA ASN A 87 3.29 5.96 -4.96
C ASN A 87 3.07 5.64 -6.44
N ALA A 88 1.85 5.30 -6.86
CA ALA A 88 1.48 5.14 -8.27
C ALA A 88 1.68 6.45 -9.05
N ALA A 89 1.40 7.60 -8.44
CA ALA A 89 1.65 8.90 -9.07
C ALA A 89 3.15 9.14 -9.25
N PHE A 90 3.95 8.79 -8.24
CA PHE A 90 5.42 8.83 -8.32
C PHE A 90 5.97 7.87 -9.38
N GLN A 91 5.47 6.62 -9.44
CA GLN A 91 5.83 5.67 -10.50
C GLN A 91 5.50 6.21 -11.89
N SER A 92 4.34 6.85 -12.07
CA SER A 92 3.98 7.47 -13.35
C SER A 92 4.96 8.58 -13.75
N GLN A 93 5.35 9.43 -12.81
CA GLN A 93 6.31 10.51 -13.06
C GLN A 93 7.70 9.94 -13.39
N LEU A 94 8.12 8.91 -12.67
CA LEU A 94 9.39 8.22 -12.89
C LEU A 94 9.40 7.47 -14.23
N ALA A 95 8.30 6.84 -14.62
CA ALA A 95 8.13 6.19 -15.92
C ALA A 95 8.27 7.21 -17.05
N ASP A 96 7.61 8.37 -16.95
CA ASP A 96 7.71 9.45 -17.92
C ASP A 96 9.12 10.03 -18.05
N LEU A 97 9.85 10.14 -16.93
CA LEU A 97 11.22 10.65 -16.91
C LEU A 97 12.22 9.65 -17.50
N SER A 98 12.10 8.37 -17.12
CA SER A 98 13.03 7.31 -17.50
C SER A 98 12.74 6.69 -18.88
N GLY A 99 11.53 6.86 -19.41
CA GLY A 99 11.06 6.17 -20.61
C GLY A 99 10.82 4.67 -20.40
N GLN A 100 10.91 4.18 -19.16
CA GLN A 100 10.67 2.78 -18.82
C GLN A 100 9.19 2.54 -18.54
N LYS A 101 8.69 1.37 -18.94
CA LYS A 101 7.36 0.93 -18.56
C LYS A 101 7.38 0.42 -17.12
N LEU A 102 6.66 1.10 -16.24
CA LEU A 102 6.49 0.69 -14.84
C LEU A 102 5.04 0.23 -14.58
N ASP A 103 4.89 -0.73 -13.69
CA ASP A 103 3.59 -1.08 -13.13
C ASP A 103 3.20 0.03 -12.14
N LEU A 104 2.03 0.65 -12.35
CA LEU A 104 1.55 1.77 -11.53
C LEU A 104 0.73 1.25 -10.34
N ASP A 105 1.27 0.27 -9.62
CA ASP A 105 0.61 -0.46 -8.54
C ASP A 105 0.79 0.18 -7.15
N GLY A 106 1.73 1.11 -7.02
CA GLY A 106 2.09 1.79 -5.79
C GLY A 106 3.15 1.07 -4.93
N ASP A 107 3.69 -0.05 -5.40
CA ASP A 107 4.76 -0.80 -4.76
C ASP A 107 6.10 -0.48 -5.46
N LEU A 108 6.97 0.29 -4.79
CA LEU A 108 8.34 0.53 -5.28
C LEU A 108 9.25 -0.65 -4.95
N LEU A 109 8.94 -1.42 -3.92
CA LEU A 109 9.67 -2.60 -3.45
C LEU A 109 8.78 -3.85 -3.50
N SER A 110 9.41 -5.03 -3.49
CA SER A 110 8.71 -6.29 -3.27
C SER A 110 8.71 -6.64 -1.78
N TYR A 111 7.68 -7.37 -1.35
CA TYR A 111 7.47 -7.74 0.05
C TYR A 111 7.23 -9.24 0.21
N ASP A 112 7.68 -9.78 1.34
CA ASP A 112 7.38 -11.15 1.73
C ASP A 112 5.98 -11.28 2.35
N LYS A 113 5.63 -12.51 2.78
CA LYS A 113 4.34 -12.79 3.44
C LYS A 113 4.13 -12.06 4.77
N ASN A 114 5.21 -11.59 5.40
CA ASN A 114 5.18 -10.86 6.65
C ASN A 114 5.08 -9.34 6.45
N ALA A 115 5.05 -8.88 5.19
CA ALA A 115 5.13 -7.48 4.79
C ALA A 115 6.50 -6.83 5.05
N GLU A 116 7.56 -7.63 5.07
CA GLU A 116 8.94 -7.15 5.09
C GLU A 116 9.47 -6.98 3.66
N ALA A 117 10.20 -5.90 3.41
CA ALA A 117 10.78 -5.65 2.10
C ALA A 117 11.86 -6.71 1.79
N ILE A 118 11.76 -7.34 0.62
CA ILE A 118 12.77 -8.30 0.16
C ILE A 118 13.84 -7.61 -0.68
N ASP A 119 15.04 -8.18 -0.67
CA ASP A 119 16.16 -7.70 -1.49
C ASP A 119 15.99 -8.16 -2.95
N PHE A 120 14.99 -7.59 -3.61
CA PHE A 120 14.67 -7.81 -5.02
C PHE A 120 14.52 -6.47 -5.72
N GLU A 121 15.24 -6.29 -6.81
CA GLU A 121 15.15 -5.08 -7.63
C GLU A 121 13.93 -5.11 -8.54
N THR A 122 12.85 -4.49 -8.06
CA THR A 122 11.66 -4.16 -8.87
C THR A 122 12.03 -3.23 -10.03
N GLN A 123 11.17 -3.15 -11.04
CA GLN A 123 11.34 -2.16 -12.12
C GLN A 123 11.32 -0.72 -11.59
N SER A 124 10.47 -0.44 -10.58
CA SER A 124 10.43 0.86 -9.89
C SER A 124 11.77 1.20 -9.26
N LEU A 125 12.38 0.27 -8.50
CA LEU A 125 13.67 0.49 -7.85
C LEU A 125 14.80 0.67 -8.88
N LYS A 126 14.81 -0.11 -9.97
CA LYS A 126 15.76 0.07 -11.08
C LYS A 126 15.63 1.44 -11.73
N ALA A 127 14.41 1.90 -11.99
CA ALA A 127 14.17 3.22 -12.53
C ALA A 127 14.61 4.33 -11.56
N MET A 128 14.39 4.16 -10.25
CA MET A 128 14.88 5.10 -9.23
C MET A 128 16.41 5.14 -9.17
N LEU A 129 17.08 3.99 -9.29
CA LEU A 129 18.55 3.91 -9.31
C LEU A 129 19.13 4.58 -10.56
N ALA A 130 18.54 4.33 -11.73
CA ALA A 130 18.93 4.98 -12.97
C ALA A 130 18.71 6.50 -12.94
N PHE A 131 17.56 6.95 -12.41
CA PHE A 131 17.29 8.37 -12.18
C PHE A 131 18.31 8.98 -11.21
N GLY A 132 18.59 8.32 -10.08
CA GLY A 132 19.53 8.81 -9.08
C GLY A 132 20.95 8.98 -9.62
N ALA A 133 21.42 8.04 -10.45
CA ALA A 133 22.73 8.11 -11.10
C ALA A 133 22.92 9.34 -12.01
N THR A 134 21.82 9.94 -12.50
CA THR A 134 21.85 11.13 -13.39
C THR A 134 21.48 12.43 -12.68
N ASN A 135 21.11 12.37 -11.39
CA ASN A 135 20.65 13.51 -10.59
C ASN A 135 21.36 13.59 -9.23
N ASP A 136 22.60 13.08 -9.14
CA ASP A 136 23.46 13.12 -7.96
C ASP A 136 22.84 12.52 -6.68
N ILE A 137 21.97 11.51 -6.82
CA ILE A 137 21.44 10.73 -5.70
C ILE A 137 22.13 9.37 -5.67
N SER A 138 22.93 9.12 -4.62
CA SER A 138 23.65 7.86 -4.48
C SER A 138 22.72 6.65 -4.41
N SER A 139 23.16 5.50 -4.93
CA SER A 139 22.41 4.23 -4.83
C SER A 139 21.99 3.91 -3.39
N TRP A 140 22.90 4.09 -2.42
CA TRP A 140 22.57 3.92 -0.99
C TRP A 140 21.40 4.82 -0.55
N THR A 141 21.39 6.08 -0.99
CA THR A 141 20.29 7.01 -0.69
C THR A 141 18.99 6.57 -1.35
N VAL A 142 19.04 6.08 -2.60
CA VAL A 142 17.88 5.53 -3.30
C VAL A 142 17.28 4.34 -2.54
N HIS A 143 18.08 3.36 -2.14
CA HIS A 143 17.60 2.21 -1.35
C HIS A 143 17.02 2.62 0.00
N ARG A 144 17.68 3.57 0.69
CA ARG A 144 17.16 4.10 1.96
C ARG A 144 15.82 4.82 1.77
N ASN A 145 15.69 5.61 0.71
CA ASN A 145 14.47 6.36 0.43
C ASN A 145 13.33 5.44 -0.02
N SER A 146 13.59 4.44 -0.87
CA SER A 146 12.56 3.50 -1.35
C SER A 146 11.97 2.67 -0.21
N ARG A 147 12.75 2.33 0.82
CA ARG A 147 12.24 1.67 2.04
C ARG A 147 11.22 2.50 2.83
N ARG A 148 11.13 3.80 2.56
CA ARG A 148 10.11 4.67 3.16
C ARG A 148 8.80 4.70 2.38
N GLU A 149 8.63 3.93 1.30
CA GLU A 149 7.45 4.01 0.43
C GLU A 149 6.09 3.87 1.14
N LYS A 150 6.05 3.18 2.29
CA LYS A 150 4.85 2.98 3.13
C LYS A 150 4.76 3.98 4.30
N ASP A 151 5.63 4.98 4.34
CA ASP A 151 5.74 6.00 5.39
C ASP A 151 5.37 7.39 4.83
N GLU A 152 4.89 8.29 5.70
CA GLU A 152 4.61 9.69 5.33
C GLU A 152 5.90 10.40 4.88
N ASN A 153 7.02 10.10 5.52
CA ASN A 153 8.32 10.74 5.33
C ASN A 153 8.99 10.35 4.01
N PHE A 154 8.35 9.51 3.19
CA PHE A 154 8.79 9.30 1.81
C PHE A 154 8.79 10.62 1.02
N GLU A 155 7.78 11.46 1.26
CA GLU A 155 7.59 12.74 0.57
C GLU A 155 8.69 13.75 0.88
N GLU A 156 9.41 13.53 1.98
CA GLU A 156 10.52 14.38 2.39
C GLU A 156 11.85 13.98 1.77
N THR A 157 11.91 12.78 1.15
CA THR A 157 13.15 12.23 0.60
C THR A 157 13.63 13.00 -0.62
N ALA A 158 14.95 13.00 -0.83
CA ALA A 158 15.54 13.56 -2.04
C ALA A 158 14.99 12.87 -3.30
N SER A 159 14.81 11.54 -3.28
CA SER A 159 14.25 10.81 -4.43
C SER A 159 12.85 11.29 -4.79
N TRP A 160 11.98 11.51 -3.81
CA TRP A 160 10.64 12.05 -4.03
C TRP A 160 10.69 13.46 -4.64
N LYS A 161 11.44 14.36 -3.98
CA LYS A 161 11.52 15.77 -4.36
C LYS A 161 12.09 15.94 -5.77
N GLU A 162 13.18 15.25 -6.10
CA GLU A 162 13.84 15.46 -7.39
C GLU A 162 13.13 14.79 -8.56
N VAL A 163 12.49 13.64 -8.38
CA VAL A 163 11.63 13.07 -9.44
C VAL A 163 10.48 14.04 -9.75
N ARG A 164 9.83 14.59 -8.73
CA ARG A 164 8.71 15.53 -8.91
C ARG A 164 9.16 16.83 -9.56
N ALA A 165 10.27 17.41 -9.09
CA ALA A 165 10.82 18.64 -9.66
C ALA A 165 11.29 18.44 -11.10
N ALA A 166 11.97 17.34 -11.41
CA ALA A 166 12.41 17.01 -12.76
C ALA A 166 11.22 16.79 -13.71
N TRP A 167 10.16 16.12 -13.25
CA TRP A 167 8.95 15.90 -14.04
C TRP A 167 8.20 17.20 -14.31
N GLU A 168 8.06 18.06 -13.30
CA GLU A 168 7.46 19.40 -13.46
C GLU A 168 8.24 20.24 -14.45
N LYS A 169 9.58 20.27 -14.35
CA LYS A 169 10.46 20.98 -15.30
C LYS A 169 10.33 20.45 -16.73
N LYS A 170 10.22 19.13 -16.90
CA LYS A 170 10.08 18.48 -18.23
C LYS A 170 8.72 18.75 -18.88
N THR A 171 7.66 18.80 -18.10
CA THR A 171 6.27 18.83 -18.61
C THR A 171 5.59 20.19 -18.52
N GLY A 172 6.10 21.10 -17.69
CA GLY A 172 5.45 22.36 -17.34
C GLY A 172 4.17 22.20 -16.52
N LYS A 173 3.90 21.00 -15.97
CA LYS A 173 2.69 20.69 -15.21
C LYS A 173 3.04 20.40 -13.75
N LYS A 174 2.14 20.80 -12.84
CA LYS A 174 2.24 20.40 -11.44
C LYS A 174 2.11 18.87 -11.34
N PRO A 175 3.04 18.14 -10.69
CA PRO A 175 2.95 16.69 -10.59
C PRO A 175 1.75 16.27 -9.75
N ALA A 176 0.96 15.32 -10.24
CA ALA A 176 -0.17 14.77 -9.49
C ALA A 176 0.30 14.21 -8.13
N TYR A 177 -0.46 14.45 -7.06
CA TYR A 177 -0.14 13.89 -5.75
C TYR A 177 -0.52 12.40 -5.67
N ALA A 178 -1.67 12.04 -6.25
CA ALA A 178 -2.20 10.69 -6.25
C ALA A 178 -2.83 10.35 -7.60
N ILE A 179 -2.76 9.08 -7.99
CA ILE A 179 -3.52 8.51 -9.11
C ILE A 179 -4.11 7.17 -8.67
N MET A 180 -5.07 6.64 -9.44
CA MET A 180 -5.64 5.32 -9.17
C MET A 180 -4.59 4.23 -9.46
N PRO A 181 -4.21 3.39 -8.49
CA PRO A 181 -3.29 2.29 -8.74
C PRO A 181 -3.88 1.25 -9.70
N ASP A 182 -3.07 0.74 -10.62
CA ASP A 182 -3.44 -0.34 -11.53
C ASP A 182 -3.07 -1.71 -10.94
N VAL A 183 -3.86 -2.16 -9.97
CA VAL A 183 -3.73 -3.49 -9.38
C VAL A 183 -4.90 -4.36 -9.81
N LYS A 184 -4.58 -5.53 -10.37
CA LYS A 184 -5.56 -6.57 -10.69
C LYS A 184 -5.92 -7.36 -9.44
N LEU A 185 -7.21 -7.52 -9.21
CA LEU A 185 -7.76 -8.33 -8.14
C LEU A 185 -8.09 -9.72 -8.66
N ASN A 186 -7.26 -10.68 -8.26
CA ASN A 186 -7.45 -12.09 -8.53
C ASN A 186 -7.91 -12.78 -7.24
N SER A 187 -9.12 -13.33 -7.25
CA SER A 187 -9.63 -14.14 -6.14
C SER A 187 -10.50 -15.26 -6.68
N PRO A 188 -10.41 -16.48 -6.13
CA PRO A 188 -11.33 -17.57 -6.46
C PRO A 188 -12.80 -17.19 -6.21
N LYS A 189 -13.06 -16.19 -5.36
CA LYS A 189 -14.39 -15.70 -5.01
C LYS A 189 -14.96 -14.71 -6.03
N LEU A 190 -14.15 -14.24 -6.99
CA LEU A 190 -14.58 -13.25 -7.98
C LEU A 190 -14.91 -13.94 -9.30
N MET A 191 -16.13 -13.71 -9.80
CA MET A 191 -16.59 -14.24 -11.09
C MET A 191 -15.79 -13.73 -12.30
N LYS A 192 -15.13 -12.57 -12.18
CA LYS A 192 -14.29 -11.95 -13.22
C LYS A 192 -13.12 -11.23 -12.53
N THR A 193 -11.98 -11.11 -13.22
CA THR A 193 -10.87 -10.25 -12.76
C THR A 193 -11.40 -8.84 -12.53
N ARG A 194 -11.17 -8.31 -11.32
CA ARG A 194 -11.51 -6.93 -10.95
C ARG A 194 -10.22 -6.11 -10.81
N SER A 195 -10.34 -4.83 -10.50
CA SER A 195 -9.21 -3.95 -10.24
C SER A 195 -9.44 -3.09 -9.00
N THR A 196 -8.38 -2.44 -8.50
CA THR A 196 -8.48 -1.41 -7.46
C THR A 196 -9.44 -0.31 -7.85
N SER A 197 -9.42 0.11 -9.12
CA SER A 197 -10.38 1.10 -9.64
C SER A 197 -11.83 0.63 -9.49
N TRP A 198 -12.12 -0.63 -9.81
CA TRP A 198 -13.47 -1.18 -9.59
C TRP A 198 -13.85 -1.19 -8.11
N PHE A 199 -12.93 -1.62 -7.23
CA PHE A 199 -13.16 -1.65 -5.78
C PHE A 199 -13.45 -0.23 -5.25
N ALA A 200 -12.55 0.72 -5.52
CA ALA A 200 -12.62 2.07 -5.00
C ALA A 200 -13.88 2.80 -5.48
N ASN A 201 -14.27 2.64 -6.75
CA ASN A 201 -15.52 3.21 -7.26
C ASN A 201 -16.76 2.57 -6.65
N SER A 202 -16.76 1.24 -6.45
CA SER A 202 -17.87 0.55 -5.78
C SER A 202 -18.07 1.05 -4.36
N VAL A 203 -16.98 1.18 -3.59
CA VAL A 203 -17.01 1.73 -2.23
C VAL A 203 -17.45 3.19 -2.24
N LYS A 204 -16.96 4.01 -3.18
CA LYS A 204 -17.36 5.42 -3.32
C LYS A 204 -18.85 5.59 -3.57
N THR A 205 -19.45 4.76 -4.41
CA THR A 205 -20.91 4.75 -4.64
C THR A 205 -21.68 4.51 -3.34
N HIS A 206 -21.29 3.50 -2.56
CA HIS A 206 -21.92 3.23 -1.26
C HIS A 206 -21.70 4.38 -0.27
N TYR A 207 -20.49 4.94 -0.22
CA TYR A 207 -20.17 6.09 0.61
C TYR A 207 -21.04 7.31 0.29
N GLN A 208 -21.19 7.63 -1.00
CA GLN A 208 -22.04 8.75 -1.46
C GLN A 208 -23.51 8.52 -1.13
N ALA A 209 -24.03 7.31 -1.36
CA ALA A 209 -25.40 6.94 -1.01
C ALA A 209 -25.66 7.00 0.51
N CYS A 210 -24.67 6.65 1.34
CA CYS A 210 -24.77 6.84 2.79
C CYS A 210 -24.77 8.33 3.17
N ARG A 211 -23.90 9.14 2.54
CA ARG A 211 -23.84 10.58 2.78
C ARG A 211 -25.08 11.34 2.36
N SER A 212 -25.84 10.84 1.38
CA SER A 212 -27.08 11.46 0.91
C SER A 212 -28.32 11.09 1.73
N ARG A 213 -28.20 10.16 2.69
CA ARG A 213 -29.29 9.75 3.59
C ARG A 213 -29.34 10.61 4.88
N ASN A 214 -28.42 11.56 5.00
CA ASN A 214 -28.35 12.56 6.06
C ASN A 214 -28.87 13.90 5.56
#